data_AF-A0A150GUF0-F1
#
_entry.id   AF-A0A150GUF0-F1
#
_cell.length_a   1.000
_cell.length_b   1.000
_cell.length_c   1.000
_cell.angle_alpha   90.00
_cell.angle_beta   90.00
_cell.angle_gamma   90.00
#
_symmetry.space_group_name_H-M   'P 1'
#
loop_
_entity.id
_entity.type
_entity.pdbx_description
1 polymer ?
#
loop_
_entity_poly.entity_id
_entity_poly.type
_entity_poly.pdbx_seq_one_letter_code
_entity_poly.pdbx_strand_id
1 'polypeptide(L)'
;MPRRAVVVGAGPAGILASVYLTQLGFDEVVVYERREEPGEEQRGSQHSYPMVLSSRAMMAFADAGVAPACTSEAAGAIPCGGHFASGKLRTGGGDPRVPLPAELVTWVVDRVGLAADLLAEARRVCPDRIRFVFGAALAELDLAGRRAVFQVGPAGKQEQVVESGYELLVGADGANSAVRGFMQAQVPGFRTQLLYNSPARYKTFHGLPRDPPGDSGQELVPGIGQHRPRQHLYWFDHRLGPMVTFWLTADGRLDGLVSKVTDWEPSSLSSRISSVHPSIPAHLVEAIVAQVGEQPGSGAEGAEAGGSRFGRILTCSALHGPRCVLLGDAAHPVTGHLGQAEGFLSCSGS
;
A
#
# COMPACT_ATOMS: atom_id res chain seq x y z
N MET A 1 2.75 -36.71 1.31
CA MET A 1 1.60 -35.78 1.38
C MET A 1 1.94 -34.55 0.55
N PRO A 2 0.97 -33.92 -0.13
CA PRO A 2 1.21 -32.69 -0.88
C PRO A 2 1.78 -31.60 0.03
N ARG A 3 2.81 -30.89 -0.43
CA ARG A 3 3.43 -29.77 0.29
C ARG A 3 2.52 -28.56 0.20
N ARG A 4 1.80 -28.27 1.28
CA ARG A 4 0.93 -27.09 1.39
C ARG A 4 1.67 -25.91 2.03
N ALA A 5 1.57 -24.73 1.44
CA ALA A 5 1.92 -23.46 2.07
C ALA A 5 0.67 -22.65 2.41
N VAL A 6 0.74 -21.90 3.51
CA VAL A 6 -0.28 -20.91 3.90
C VAL A 6 0.35 -19.52 3.82
N VAL A 7 -0.34 -18.59 3.16
CA VAL A 7 0.04 -17.17 3.13
C VAL A 7 -1.05 -16.39 3.87
N VAL A 8 -0.66 -15.58 4.84
CA VAL A 8 -1.57 -14.70 5.58
C VAL A 8 -1.40 -13.28 5.05
N GLY A 9 -2.44 -12.76 4.39
CA GLY A 9 -2.48 -11.45 3.72
C GLY A 9 -2.37 -11.58 2.19
N ALA A 10 -3.36 -11.04 1.47
CA ALA A 10 -3.38 -10.92 0.01
C ALA A 10 -3.09 -9.48 -0.44
N GLY A 11 -2.12 -8.82 0.20
CA GLY A 11 -1.49 -7.62 -0.35
C GLY A 11 -0.49 -7.97 -1.47
N PRO A 12 0.13 -6.96 -2.13
CA PRO A 12 1.07 -7.20 -3.23
C PRO A 12 2.17 -8.22 -2.90
N ALA A 13 2.77 -8.12 -1.70
CA ALA A 13 3.81 -9.06 -1.26
C ALA A 13 3.29 -10.50 -1.06
N GLY A 14 2.09 -10.66 -0.48
CA GLY A 14 1.51 -11.98 -0.23
C GLY A 14 1.06 -12.68 -1.51
N ILE A 15 0.44 -11.93 -2.43
CA ILE A 15 0.05 -12.46 -3.75
C ILE A 15 1.31 -12.88 -4.51
N LEU A 16 2.34 -12.04 -4.59
CA LEU A 16 3.55 -12.40 -5.32
C LEU A 16 4.28 -13.58 -4.67
N ALA A 17 4.35 -13.63 -3.33
CA ALA A 17 4.92 -14.77 -2.61
C ALA A 17 4.18 -16.08 -2.91
N SER A 18 2.84 -16.02 -3.07
CA SER A 18 2.07 -17.22 -3.44
C SER A 18 2.49 -17.80 -4.78
N VAL A 19 2.79 -16.95 -5.77
CA VAL A 19 3.33 -17.38 -7.08
C VAL A 19 4.71 -18.01 -6.90
N TYR A 20 5.63 -17.37 -6.18
CA TYR A 20 6.96 -17.94 -5.92
C TYR A 20 6.91 -19.28 -5.18
N LEU A 21 5.98 -19.47 -4.24
CA LEU A 21 5.81 -20.75 -3.54
C LEU A 21 5.42 -21.87 -4.52
N THR A 22 4.60 -21.58 -5.53
CA THR A 22 4.32 -22.57 -6.57
C THR A 22 5.56 -22.90 -7.41
N GLN A 23 6.39 -21.90 -7.75
CA GLN A 23 7.65 -22.11 -8.47
C GLN A 23 8.66 -22.93 -7.65
N LEU A 24 8.65 -22.79 -6.33
CA LEU A 24 9.44 -23.58 -5.38
C LEU A 24 8.90 -25.02 -5.17
N GLY A 25 7.82 -25.38 -5.85
CA GLY A 25 7.28 -26.74 -5.87
C GLY A 25 6.33 -27.09 -4.73
N PHE A 26 5.69 -26.11 -4.09
CA PHE A 26 4.56 -26.37 -3.19
C PHE A 26 3.33 -26.80 -4.01
N ASP A 27 2.77 -27.96 -3.71
CA ASP A 27 1.66 -28.53 -4.47
C ASP A 27 0.39 -27.67 -4.35
N GLU A 28 0.18 -27.06 -3.18
CA GLU A 28 -0.97 -26.20 -2.88
C GLU A 28 -0.53 -24.98 -2.08
N VAL A 29 -1.02 -23.80 -2.46
CA VAL A 29 -0.84 -22.55 -1.71
C VAL A 29 -2.21 -21.99 -1.37
N VAL A 30 -2.49 -21.77 -0.09
CA VAL A 30 -3.74 -21.13 0.35
C VAL A 30 -3.42 -19.76 0.91
N VAL A 31 -4.01 -18.73 0.32
CA VAL A 31 -3.84 -17.33 0.73
C VAL A 31 -5.11 -16.89 1.46
N TYR A 32 -4.97 -16.48 2.72
CA TYR A 32 -6.08 -15.97 3.53
C TYR A 32 -5.94 -14.45 3.70
N GLU A 33 -6.98 -13.71 3.35
CA GLU A 33 -7.03 -12.24 3.47
C GLU A 33 -8.24 -11.84 4.31
N ARG A 34 -8.00 -10.99 5.31
CA ARG A 34 -9.06 -10.50 6.21
C ARG A 34 -10.09 -9.67 5.48
N ARG A 35 -9.66 -8.90 4.48
CA ARG A 35 -10.52 -8.01 3.69
C ARG A 35 -11.25 -8.79 2.61
N GLU A 36 -12.26 -8.13 2.05
CA GLU A 36 -12.91 -8.58 0.83
C GLU A 36 -11.94 -8.56 -0.36
N GLU A 37 -12.29 -9.26 -1.42
CA GLU A 37 -11.51 -9.30 -2.65
C GLU A 37 -11.36 -7.89 -3.25
N PRO A 38 -10.16 -7.46 -3.67
CA PRO A 38 -9.95 -6.14 -4.27
C PRO A 38 -10.81 -5.98 -5.54
N GLY A 39 -11.79 -5.08 -5.49
CA GLY A 39 -12.68 -4.73 -6.59
C GLY A 39 -12.53 -3.28 -7.08
N GLU A 40 -13.09 -2.96 -8.25
CA GLU A 40 -13.09 -1.60 -8.81
C GLU A 40 -13.70 -0.57 -7.84
N GLU A 41 -14.77 -0.94 -7.12
CA GLU A 41 -15.43 -0.07 -6.14
C GLU A 41 -14.52 0.34 -4.97
N GLN A 42 -13.50 -0.46 -4.66
CA GLN A 42 -12.58 -0.20 -3.56
C GLN A 42 -11.39 0.68 -3.96
N ARG A 43 -11.21 0.98 -5.26
CA ARG A 43 -10.12 1.84 -5.74
C ARG A 43 -10.24 3.30 -5.24
N GLY A 44 -11.44 3.74 -4.89
CA GLY A 44 -11.75 5.03 -4.24
C GLY A 44 -11.92 4.96 -2.72
N SER A 45 -11.44 3.89 -2.07
CA SER A 45 -11.56 3.72 -0.61
C SER A 45 -10.37 4.34 0.15
N GLN A 46 -10.54 4.52 1.46
CA GLN A 46 -9.50 5.02 2.39
C GLN A 46 -8.18 4.22 2.41
N HIS A 47 -8.15 3.06 1.76
CA HIS A 47 -7.00 2.16 1.70
C HIS A 47 -6.21 2.27 0.39
N SER A 48 -6.69 3.06 -0.56
CA SER A 48 -6.04 3.35 -1.83
C SER A 48 -5.12 4.56 -1.67
N TYR A 49 -3.82 4.33 -1.71
CA TYR A 49 -2.79 5.37 -1.67
C TYR A 49 -1.78 5.13 -2.79
N PRO A 50 -1.07 6.19 -3.24
CA PRO A 50 -0.17 6.06 -4.36
C PRO A 50 1.12 5.37 -3.91
N MET A 51 1.63 4.54 -4.79
CA MET A 51 2.91 3.86 -4.66
C MET A 51 3.74 4.17 -5.90
N VAL A 52 5.04 4.29 -5.69
CA VAL A 52 6.02 4.39 -6.78
C VAL A 52 6.75 3.07 -6.85
N LEU A 53 6.52 2.31 -7.91
CA LEU A 53 7.22 1.06 -8.16
C LEU A 53 8.54 1.36 -8.88
N SER A 54 9.63 0.79 -8.39
CA SER A 54 10.95 0.88 -9.03
C SER A 54 11.27 -0.39 -9.82
N SER A 55 12.45 -0.42 -10.44
CA SER A 55 13.00 -1.60 -11.13
C SER A 55 13.01 -2.86 -10.27
N ARG A 56 13.09 -2.75 -8.94
CA ARG A 56 12.98 -3.92 -8.03
C ARG A 56 11.64 -4.64 -8.14
N ALA A 57 10.55 -3.89 -8.26
CA ALA A 57 9.23 -4.48 -8.47
C ALA A 57 9.17 -5.15 -9.84
N MET A 58 9.70 -4.50 -10.88
CA MET A 58 9.72 -5.03 -12.24
C MET A 58 10.52 -6.34 -12.35
N MET A 59 11.67 -6.43 -11.68
CA MET A 59 12.45 -7.67 -11.59
C MET A 59 11.64 -8.79 -10.92
N ALA A 60 10.99 -8.49 -9.80
CA ALA A 60 10.16 -9.48 -9.10
C ALA A 60 8.96 -9.95 -9.93
N PHE A 61 8.36 -9.06 -10.72
CA PHE A 61 7.28 -9.42 -11.65
C PHE A 61 7.77 -10.31 -12.79
N ALA A 62 8.91 -9.97 -13.39
CA ALA A 62 9.53 -10.76 -14.45
C ALA A 62 9.90 -12.17 -13.97
N ASP A 63 10.54 -12.28 -12.80
CA ASP A 63 10.91 -13.57 -12.18
C ASP A 63 9.67 -14.43 -11.86
N ALA A 64 8.58 -13.79 -11.41
CA ALA A 64 7.32 -14.48 -11.17
C ALA A 64 6.52 -14.80 -12.44
N GLY A 65 6.93 -14.28 -13.61
CA GLY A 65 6.22 -14.44 -14.88
C GLY A 65 4.88 -13.70 -14.95
N VAL A 66 4.73 -12.63 -14.17
CA VAL A 66 3.52 -11.80 -14.10
C VAL A 66 3.74 -10.45 -14.75
N ALA A 67 2.69 -9.89 -15.34
CA ALA A 67 2.70 -8.57 -15.97
C ALA A 67 1.46 -7.76 -15.53
N PRO A 68 1.47 -7.15 -14.33
CA PRO A 68 0.35 -6.36 -13.83
C PRO A 68 -0.02 -5.24 -14.81
N ALA A 69 -1.31 -5.09 -15.10
CA ALA A 69 -1.81 -4.13 -16.10
C ALA A 69 -1.41 -2.68 -15.77
N CYS A 70 -1.38 -2.30 -14.49
CA CYS A 70 -0.95 -0.98 -14.02
C CYS A 70 0.52 -0.63 -14.30
N THR A 71 1.33 -1.60 -14.73
CA THR A 71 2.73 -1.42 -15.15
C THR A 71 3.02 -1.94 -16.55
N SER A 72 1.97 -2.24 -17.33
CA SER A 72 2.10 -2.82 -18.67
C SER A 72 1.78 -1.78 -19.75
N GLU A 73 2.77 -1.45 -20.58
CA GLU A 73 2.56 -0.57 -21.73
C GLU A 73 1.53 -1.14 -22.71
N ALA A 74 1.46 -2.46 -22.84
CA ALA A 74 0.44 -3.15 -23.64
C ALA A 74 -0.99 -2.93 -23.11
N ALA A 75 -1.13 -2.65 -21.81
CA ALA A 75 -2.39 -2.24 -21.18
C ALA A 75 -2.58 -0.72 -21.14
N GLY A 76 -1.71 0.05 -21.79
CA GLY A 76 -1.75 1.52 -21.83
C GLY A 76 -1.16 2.22 -20.61
N ALA A 77 -0.49 1.49 -19.70
CA ALA A 77 0.24 2.12 -18.62
C ALA A 77 1.44 2.91 -19.17
N ILE A 78 1.81 3.99 -18.48
CA ILE A 78 2.95 4.82 -18.84
C ILE A 78 3.93 4.91 -17.66
N PRO A 79 5.25 4.92 -17.94
CA PRO A 79 6.25 5.25 -16.94
C PRO A 79 5.98 6.60 -16.27
N CYS A 80 6.41 6.72 -15.02
CA CYS A 80 6.39 7.96 -14.26
C CYS A 80 7.29 9.01 -14.92
N GLY A 81 6.70 10.07 -15.45
CA GLY A 81 7.42 11.19 -16.08
C GLY A 81 8.17 12.10 -15.10
N GLY A 82 8.03 11.87 -13.80
CA GLY A 82 8.63 12.69 -12.74
C GLY A 82 7.67 13.08 -11.64
N HIS A 83 8.23 13.70 -10.59
CA HIS A 83 7.48 14.15 -9.43
C HIS A 83 7.38 15.67 -9.43
N PHE A 84 6.20 16.21 -9.20
CA PHE A 84 6.06 17.63 -8.89
C PHE A 84 6.26 17.83 -7.40
N ALA A 85 7.31 18.56 -7.02
CA ALA A 85 7.61 18.91 -5.65
C ALA A 85 7.22 20.38 -5.39
N SER A 86 6.15 20.58 -4.64
CA SER A 86 5.59 21.89 -4.29
C SER A 86 5.40 22.79 -5.53
N GLY A 87 4.75 22.23 -6.56
CA GLY A 87 4.46 22.92 -7.82
C GLY A 87 5.58 22.93 -8.87
N LYS A 88 6.78 22.41 -8.55
CA LYS A 88 7.92 22.38 -9.48
C LYS A 88 8.22 20.97 -9.93
N LEU A 89 8.28 20.75 -11.24
CA LEU A 89 8.69 19.47 -11.80
C LEU A 89 10.13 19.14 -11.38
N ARG A 90 10.31 18.00 -10.72
CA ARG A 90 11.59 17.35 -10.47
C ARG A 90 11.67 16.17 -11.43
N THR A 91 12.50 16.33 -12.44
CA THR A 91 12.76 15.28 -13.43
C THR A 91 13.50 14.12 -12.77
N GLY A 92 12.97 12.91 -12.95
CA GLY A 92 13.50 11.65 -12.42
C GLY A 92 12.41 10.59 -12.42
N GLY A 93 12.66 9.40 -12.98
CA GLY A 93 11.66 8.33 -13.13
C GLY A 93 11.25 8.00 -14.56
N GLY A 94 11.66 8.80 -15.55
CA GLY A 94 11.46 8.53 -16.97
C GLY A 94 10.67 9.63 -17.67
N ASP A 95 11.26 10.82 -17.87
CA ASP A 95 10.67 11.76 -18.85
C ASP A 95 10.48 10.97 -20.16
N PRO A 96 9.24 10.81 -20.69
CA PRO A 96 9.04 10.03 -21.91
C PRO A 96 9.85 10.55 -23.10
N ARG A 97 10.34 11.80 -23.02
CA ARG A 97 11.18 12.46 -24.02
C ARG A 97 12.67 12.22 -23.80
N VAL A 98 13.08 11.66 -22.66
CA VAL A 98 14.47 11.29 -22.34
C VAL A 98 14.50 9.80 -22.01
N PRO A 99 14.91 8.94 -22.97
CA PRO A 99 15.04 7.51 -22.73
C PRO A 99 15.89 7.24 -21.48
N LEU A 100 15.31 6.56 -20.49
CA LEU A 100 16.04 6.11 -19.31
C LEU A 100 16.39 4.63 -19.44
N PRO A 101 17.53 4.19 -18.86
CA PRO A 101 17.77 2.77 -18.59
C PRO A 101 16.58 2.17 -17.85
N ALA A 102 16.20 0.93 -18.19
CA ALA A 102 15.06 0.22 -17.59
C ALA A 102 15.13 0.17 -16.05
N GLU A 103 16.34 0.19 -15.49
CA GLU A 103 16.62 0.20 -14.05
C GLU A 103 16.16 1.47 -13.33
N LEU A 104 16.03 2.58 -14.06
CA LEU A 104 15.65 3.90 -13.56
C LEU A 104 14.18 4.25 -13.86
N VAL A 105 13.48 3.37 -14.59
CA VAL A 105 12.05 3.52 -14.87
C VAL A 105 11.24 3.25 -13.61
N THR A 106 10.35 4.17 -13.28
CA THR A 106 9.40 4.00 -12.18
C THR A 106 7.96 4.10 -12.65
N TRP A 107 7.02 3.61 -11.83
CA TRP A 107 5.59 3.60 -12.16
C TRP A 107 4.77 4.14 -10.98
N VAL A 108 3.84 5.04 -11.24
CA VAL A 108 2.86 5.47 -10.22
C VAL A 108 1.65 4.56 -10.32
N VAL A 109 1.36 3.85 -9.23
CA VAL A 109 0.21 2.95 -9.12
C VAL A 109 -0.54 3.22 -7.82
N ASP A 110 -1.79 2.81 -7.73
CA ASP A 110 -2.49 2.76 -6.46
C ASP A 110 -2.42 1.34 -5.86
N ARG A 111 -2.36 1.26 -4.52
CA ARG A 111 -2.17 -0.03 -3.82
C ARG A 111 -3.26 -1.06 -4.13
N VAL A 112 -4.52 -0.62 -4.23
CA VAL A 112 -5.66 -1.52 -4.47
C VAL A 112 -5.61 -2.06 -5.89
N GLY A 113 -5.36 -1.20 -6.87
CA GLY A 113 -5.19 -1.57 -8.27
C GLY A 113 -4.02 -2.51 -8.49
N LEU A 114 -2.86 -2.26 -7.85
CA LEU A 114 -1.73 -3.18 -7.93
C LEU A 114 -2.07 -4.56 -7.35
N ALA A 115 -2.77 -4.63 -6.21
CA ALA A 115 -3.19 -5.90 -5.63
C ALA A 115 -4.19 -6.64 -6.53
N ALA A 116 -5.15 -5.93 -7.12
CA ALA A 116 -6.12 -6.50 -8.07
C ALA A 116 -5.43 -7.08 -9.31
N ASP A 117 -4.51 -6.32 -9.91
CA ASP A 117 -3.78 -6.75 -11.11
C ASP A 117 -2.88 -7.96 -10.80
N LEU A 118 -2.18 -7.95 -9.66
CA LEU A 118 -1.37 -9.10 -9.22
C LEU A 118 -2.24 -10.33 -8.92
N LEU A 119 -3.43 -10.15 -8.35
CA LEU A 119 -4.37 -11.23 -8.09
C LEU A 119 -4.85 -11.88 -9.39
N ALA A 120 -5.20 -11.06 -10.40
CA ALA A 120 -5.57 -11.53 -11.72
C ALA A 120 -4.41 -12.30 -12.38
N GLU A 121 -3.19 -11.78 -12.28
CA GLU A 121 -2.00 -12.45 -12.82
C GLU A 121 -1.69 -13.76 -12.09
N ALA A 122 -1.77 -13.81 -10.76
CA ALA A 122 -1.56 -15.02 -9.98
C ALA A 122 -2.54 -16.14 -10.38
N ARG A 123 -3.82 -15.80 -10.57
CA ARG A 123 -4.84 -16.74 -11.09
C ARG A 123 -4.54 -17.19 -12.52
N ARG A 124 -3.99 -16.30 -13.36
CA ARG A 124 -3.61 -16.63 -14.74
C ARG A 124 -2.41 -17.58 -14.81
N VAL A 125 -1.36 -17.32 -14.03
CA VAL A 125 -0.11 -18.10 -14.09
C VAL A 125 -0.18 -19.38 -13.25
N CYS A 126 -1.06 -19.45 -12.25
CA CYS A 126 -1.16 -20.57 -11.32
C CYS A 126 -2.62 -20.95 -10.96
N PRO A 127 -3.51 -21.21 -11.95
CA PRO A 127 -4.96 -21.34 -11.74
C PRO A 127 -5.37 -22.44 -10.75
N ASP A 128 -4.67 -23.58 -10.75
CA ASP A 128 -5.06 -24.75 -9.95
C ASP A 128 -4.23 -24.94 -8.67
N ARG A 129 -3.24 -24.07 -8.44
CA ARG A 129 -2.26 -24.23 -7.34
C ARG A 129 -2.42 -23.20 -6.23
N ILE A 130 -3.09 -22.08 -6.49
CA ILE A 130 -3.27 -21.00 -5.53
C ILE A 130 -4.77 -20.80 -5.26
N ARG A 131 -5.17 -20.98 -4.00
CA ARG A 131 -6.53 -20.71 -3.54
C ARG A 131 -6.55 -19.45 -2.68
N PHE A 132 -7.33 -18.46 -3.09
CA PHE A 132 -7.55 -17.24 -2.30
C PHE A 132 -8.84 -17.37 -1.48
N VAL A 133 -8.77 -17.01 -0.19
CA VAL A 133 -9.89 -16.98 0.75
C VAL A 133 -9.95 -15.58 1.35
N PHE A 134 -10.88 -14.77 0.86
CA PHE A 134 -11.14 -13.42 1.36
C PHE A 134 -12.13 -13.43 2.53
N GLY A 135 -12.19 -12.32 3.28
CA GLY A 135 -12.99 -12.23 4.50
C GLY A 135 -12.52 -13.17 5.61
N ALA A 136 -11.25 -13.55 5.61
CA ALA A 136 -10.65 -14.55 6.49
C ALA A 136 -9.55 -13.96 7.39
N ALA A 137 -9.89 -13.64 8.63
CA ALA A 137 -8.95 -13.11 9.62
C ALA A 137 -8.22 -14.26 10.35
N LEU A 138 -6.89 -14.16 10.50
CA LEU A 138 -6.13 -15.08 11.34
C LEU A 138 -6.52 -14.85 12.81
N ALA A 139 -7.06 -15.88 13.45
CA ALA A 139 -7.50 -15.86 14.84
C ALA A 139 -6.52 -16.58 15.78
N GLU A 140 -5.99 -17.73 15.36
CA GLU A 140 -4.99 -18.49 16.12
C GLU A 140 -3.90 -19.02 15.20
N LEU A 141 -2.69 -19.15 15.76
CA LEU A 141 -1.57 -19.78 15.09
C LEU A 141 -0.81 -20.64 16.09
N ASP A 142 -0.67 -21.94 15.81
CA ASP A 142 0.22 -22.86 16.51
C ASP A 142 1.40 -23.21 15.59
N LEU A 143 2.55 -22.60 15.88
CA LEU A 143 3.76 -22.81 15.08
C LEU A 143 4.35 -24.21 15.26
N ALA A 144 4.19 -24.83 16.44
CA ALA A 144 4.76 -26.14 16.73
C ALA A 144 3.92 -27.26 16.09
N GLY A 145 2.59 -27.18 16.22
CA GLY A 145 1.64 -28.08 15.58
C GLY A 145 1.42 -27.82 14.08
N ARG A 146 1.94 -26.70 13.55
CA ARG A 146 1.79 -26.25 12.15
C ARG A 146 0.32 -26.08 11.75
N ARG A 147 -0.42 -25.36 12.58
CA ARG A 147 -1.87 -25.16 12.46
C ARG A 147 -2.22 -23.68 12.52
N ALA A 148 -2.97 -23.18 11.54
CA ALA A 148 -3.53 -21.84 11.54
C ALA A 148 -5.06 -21.91 11.55
N VAL A 149 -5.69 -21.04 12.33
CA VAL A 149 -7.16 -20.95 12.46
C VAL A 149 -7.61 -19.58 11.99
N PHE A 150 -8.59 -19.57 11.10
CA PHE A 150 -9.14 -18.37 10.48
C PHE A 150 -10.61 -18.22 10.81
N GLN A 151 -11.04 -17.01 11.14
CA GLN A 151 -12.44 -16.60 11.18
C GLN A 151 -12.83 -16.09 9.80
N VAL A 152 -13.77 -16.78 9.15
CA VAL A 152 -14.23 -16.48 7.79
C VAL A 152 -15.66 -15.96 7.83
N GLY A 153 -15.86 -14.77 7.30
CA GLY A 153 -17.16 -14.11 7.21
C GLY A 153 -17.10 -12.63 7.58
N PRO A 154 -18.17 -11.87 7.29
CA PRO A 154 -18.25 -10.47 7.69
C PRO A 154 -18.28 -10.36 9.22
N ALA A 155 -17.46 -9.45 9.76
CA ALA A 155 -17.36 -9.20 11.19
C ALA A 155 -18.75 -9.00 11.82
N GLY A 156 -19.07 -9.79 12.86
CA GLY A 156 -20.33 -9.68 13.60
C GLY A 156 -21.51 -10.51 13.09
N LYS A 157 -21.31 -11.38 12.09
CA LYS A 157 -22.25 -12.49 11.79
C LYS A 157 -21.69 -13.83 12.30
N GLN A 158 -22.40 -14.95 12.08
CA GLN A 158 -21.85 -16.29 12.36
C GLN A 158 -20.61 -16.52 11.48
N GLU A 159 -19.44 -16.24 12.05
CA GLU A 159 -18.14 -16.48 11.43
C GLU A 159 -17.90 -17.99 11.38
N GLN A 160 -17.58 -18.50 10.19
CA GLN A 160 -17.13 -19.88 10.02
C GLN A 160 -15.67 -19.97 10.47
N VAL A 161 -15.36 -20.94 11.31
CA VAL A 161 -13.97 -21.24 11.66
C VAL A 161 -13.38 -22.20 10.63
N VAL A 162 -12.26 -21.82 10.02
CA VAL A 162 -11.50 -22.63 9.07
C VAL A 162 -10.12 -22.92 9.63
N GLU A 163 -9.78 -24.20 9.75
CA GLU A 163 -8.45 -24.65 10.15
C GLU A 163 -7.63 -25.05 8.91
N SER A 164 -6.34 -24.67 8.90
CA SER A 164 -5.40 -25.12 7.88
C SER A 164 -4.08 -25.55 8.49
N GLY A 165 -3.70 -26.81 8.22
CA GLY A 165 -2.32 -27.28 8.39
C GLY A 165 -1.41 -26.71 7.31
N TYR A 166 -0.10 -26.64 7.58
CA TYR A 166 0.89 -26.15 6.61
C TYR A 166 2.28 -26.78 6.78
N GLU A 167 3.07 -26.78 5.70
CA GLU A 167 4.51 -27.09 5.73
C GLU A 167 5.37 -25.81 5.82
N LEU A 168 4.83 -24.68 5.37
CA LEU A 168 5.40 -23.35 5.50
C LEU A 168 4.27 -22.31 5.63
N LEU A 169 4.42 -21.38 6.57
CA LEU A 169 3.55 -20.21 6.68
C LEU A 169 4.32 -18.93 6.30
N VAL A 170 3.71 -18.09 5.49
CA VAL A 170 4.23 -16.76 5.14
C VAL A 170 3.31 -15.70 5.73
N GLY A 171 3.82 -14.93 6.69
CA GLY A 171 3.17 -13.72 7.19
C GLY A 171 3.42 -12.54 6.26
N ALA A 172 2.41 -12.16 5.49
CA ALA A 172 2.40 -11.01 4.58
C ALA A 172 1.24 -10.04 4.92
N ASP A 173 0.82 -10.04 6.19
CA ASP A 173 -0.36 -9.38 6.76
C ASP A 173 -0.09 -7.93 7.23
N GLY A 174 1.01 -7.36 6.75
CA GLY A 174 1.29 -5.93 6.80
C GLY A 174 1.81 -5.40 8.14
N ALA A 175 1.80 -4.07 8.29
CA ALA A 175 2.44 -3.40 9.41
C ALA A 175 1.90 -3.79 10.80
N ASN A 176 0.64 -4.21 10.88
CA ASN A 176 0.01 -4.71 12.10
C ASN A 176 -0.10 -6.24 12.11
N SER A 177 0.90 -6.92 11.56
CA SER A 177 0.97 -8.38 11.44
C SER A 177 0.59 -9.12 12.73
N ALA A 178 -0.44 -9.97 12.62
CA ALA A 178 -0.81 -10.94 13.63
C ALA A 178 0.22 -12.09 13.67
N VAL A 179 0.70 -12.54 12.51
CA VAL A 179 1.74 -13.59 12.42
C VAL A 179 2.98 -13.21 13.21
N ARG A 180 3.47 -11.98 13.07
CA ARG A 180 4.60 -11.47 13.86
C ARG A 180 4.31 -11.48 15.36
N GLY A 181 3.09 -11.14 15.77
CA GLY A 181 2.66 -11.22 17.16
C GLY A 181 2.73 -12.64 17.71
N PHE A 182 2.24 -13.62 16.96
CA PHE A 182 2.34 -15.03 17.33
C PHE A 182 3.80 -15.52 17.38
N MET A 183 4.64 -15.11 16.42
CA MET A 183 6.07 -15.43 16.44
C MET A 183 6.77 -14.89 17.68
N GLN A 184 6.47 -13.65 18.07
CA GLN A 184 7.02 -13.05 19.29
C GLN A 184 6.58 -13.80 20.56
N ALA A 185 5.36 -14.36 20.58
CA ALA A 185 4.87 -15.12 21.71
C ALA A 185 5.44 -16.55 21.79
N GLN A 186 5.72 -17.19 20.65
CA GLN A 186 5.98 -18.63 20.58
C GLN A 186 7.40 -19.01 20.19
N VAL A 187 8.17 -18.14 19.53
CA VAL A 187 9.52 -18.45 19.04
C VAL A 187 10.56 -17.96 20.06
N PRO A 188 11.31 -18.87 20.72
CA PRO A 188 12.33 -18.48 21.69
C PRO A 188 13.37 -17.54 21.07
N GLY A 189 13.61 -16.40 21.74
CA GLY A 189 14.58 -15.40 21.29
C GLY A 189 14.10 -14.48 20.16
N PHE A 190 12.90 -14.67 19.60
CA PHE A 190 12.30 -13.72 18.67
C PHE A 190 11.85 -12.46 19.41
N ARG A 191 12.36 -11.30 18.99
CA ARG A 191 12.07 -10.01 19.61
C ARG A 191 11.65 -9.01 18.54
N THR A 192 10.69 -8.16 18.88
CA THR A 192 10.37 -6.98 18.09
C THR A 192 10.73 -5.72 18.86
N GLN A 193 11.26 -4.71 18.16
CA GLN A 193 11.54 -3.41 18.75
C GLN A 193 10.84 -2.31 17.96
N LEU A 194 10.00 -1.53 18.63
CA LEU A 194 9.40 -0.32 18.06
C LEU A 194 10.45 0.80 18.13
N LEU A 195 10.96 1.21 16.98
CA LEU A 195 11.98 2.26 16.88
C LEU A 195 11.36 3.65 16.75
N TYR A 196 10.24 3.74 16.05
CA TYR A 196 9.54 5.00 15.81
C TYR A 196 8.04 4.76 15.68
N ASN A 197 7.25 5.68 16.24
CA ASN A 197 5.79 5.67 16.13
C ASN A 197 5.28 7.11 16.14
N SER A 198 4.92 7.62 14.97
CA SER A 198 4.37 8.96 14.85
C SER A 198 2.94 9.02 15.39
N PRO A 199 2.55 10.09 16.10
CA PRO A 199 1.14 10.37 16.36
C PRO A 199 0.41 10.85 15.09
N ALA A 200 1.14 11.24 14.05
CA ALA A 200 0.56 11.70 12.79
C ALA A 200 -0.22 10.57 12.09
N ARG A 201 -1.32 10.96 11.46
CA ARG A 201 -2.13 10.08 10.62
C ARG A 201 -2.07 10.54 9.18
N TYR A 202 -2.53 9.69 8.28
CA TYR A 202 -2.92 10.09 6.94
C TYR A 202 -4.38 9.73 6.66
N LYS A 203 -5.01 10.51 5.81
CA LYS A 203 -6.33 10.25 5.24
C LYS A 203 -6.26 10.48 3.74
N THR A 204 -6.98 9.66 2.98
CA THR A 204 -7.05 9.81 1.53
C THR A 204 -8.31 10.58 1.14
N PHE A 205 -8.25 11.23 -0.02
CA PHE A 205 -9.38 11.89 -0.67
C PHE A 205 -9.41 11.43 -2.13
N HIS A 206 -10.60 11.43 -2.72
CA HIS A 206 -10.85 10.81 -4.01
C HIS A 206 -11.73 11.66 -4.92
N GLY A 207 -11.53 11.49 -6.22
CA GLY A 207 -12.45 11.98 -7.25
C GLY A 207 -12.53 13.49 -7.39
N LEU A 208 -11.50 14.24 -6.99
CA LEU A 208 -11.50 15.69 -7.13
C LEU A 208 -11.28 16.10 -8.60
N PRO A 209 -11.89 17.20 -9.06
CA PRO A 209 -11.63 17.71 -10.41
C PRO A 209 -10.17 18.17 -10.51
N ARG A 210 -9.50 17.82 -11.62
CA ARG A 210 -8.13 18.29 -11.88
C ARG A 210 -8.08 19.73 -12.41
N ASP A 211 -9.11 20.10 -13.16
CA ASP A 211 -9.19 21.35 -13.88
C ASP A 211 -9.93 22.38 -13.01
N PRO A 212 -9.50 23.66 -13.04
CA PRO A 212 -10.13 24.69 -12.25
C PRO A 212 -11.62 24.86 -12.61
N PRO A 213 -12.47 25.28 -11.65
CA PRO A 213 -13.82 25.69 -11.97
C PRO A 213 -13.81 26.97 -12.83
N GLY A 214 -14.19 26.85 -14.11
CA GLY A 214 -14.21 27.94 -15.09
C GLY A 214 -12.84 28.31 -15.65
N ASP A 215 -12.80 29.32 -16.53
CA ASP A 215 -11.61 29.66 -17.34
C ASP A 215 -10.49 30.41 -16.57
N SER A 216 -10.72 30.80 -15.32
CA SER A 216 -9.84 31.72 -14.56
C SER A 216 -9.20 31.13 -13.31
N GLY A 217 -9.42 29.85 -12.99
CA GLY A 217 -8.91 29.28 -11.75
C GLY A 217 -7.44 28.91 -11.84
N GLN A 218 -6.76 29.00 -10.70
CA GLN A 218 -5.37 28.57 -10.54
C GLN A 218 -5.25 27.06 -10.78
N GLU A 219 -4.32 26.63 -11.64
CA GLU A 219 -3.96 25.23 -11.81
C GLU A 219 -3.17 24.71 -10.59
N LEU A 220 -3.32 23.42 -10.27
CA LEU A 220 -2.53 22.79 -9.20
C LEU A 220 -1.03 22.81 -9.50
N VAL A 221 -0.66 22.47 -10.74
CA VAL A 221 0.69 22.59 -11.29
C VAL A 221 0.60 23.03 -12.75
N PRO A 222 1.64 23.67 -13.32
CA PRO A 222 1.60 24.13 -14.70
C PRO A 222 1.30 23.00 -15.68
N GLY A 223 0.25 23.17 -16.50
CA GLY A 223 -0.10 22.25 -17.58
C GLY A 223 -0.78 20.95 -17.13
N ILE A 224 -1.27 20.88 -15.89
CA ILE A 224 -1.90 19.66 -15.34
C ILE A 224 -3.05 19.12 -16.20
N GLY A 225 -3.79 19.98 -16.90
CA GLY A 225 -4.87 19.58 -17.82
C GLY A 225 -4.40 18.71 -19.00
N GLN A 226 -3.10 18.76 -19.34
CA GLN A 226 -2.48 17.96 -20.40
C GLN A 226 -1.80 16.70 -19.86
N HIS A 227 -1.64 16.56 -18.54
CA HIS A 227 -1.01 15.39 -17.95
C HIS A 227 -1.89 14.16 -18.12
N ARG A 228 -1.26 13.02 -18.39
CA ARG A 228 -1.93 11.73 -18.54
C ARG A 228 -2.14 11.06 -17.16
N PRO A 229 -3.14 10.17 -17.03
CA PRO A 229 -3.30 9.31 -15.86
C PRO A 229 -1.99 8.67 -15.42
N ARG A 230 -1.71 8.66 -14.11
CA ARG A 230 -0.52 8.04 -13.49
C ARG A 230 0.85 8.51 -14.02
N GLN A 231 0.89 9.56 -14.84
CA GLN A 231 2.15 10.08 -15.38
C GLN A 231 3.03 10.70 -14.30
N HIS A 232 2.42 11.35 -13.32
CA HIS A 232 3.13 12.12 -12.30
C HIS A 232 2.53 11.88 -10.92
N LEU A 233 3.37 12.02 -9.91
CA LEU A 233 2.95 12.21 -8.53
C LEU A 233 3.17 13.68 -8.18
N TYR A 234 2.18 14.32 -7.57
CA TYR A 234 2.28 15.71 -7.14
C TYR A 234 2.32 15.73 -5.62
N TRP A 235 3.49 16.01 -5.03
CA TRP A 235 3.59 16.19 -3.59
C TRP A 235 3.83 17.64 -3.23
N PHE A 236 3.20 18.06 -2.16
CA PHE A 236 3.35 19.35 -1.52
C PHE A 236 3.78 19.06 -0.10
N ASP A 237 5.08 19.19 0.16
CA ASP A 237 5.67 18.90 1.46
C ASP A 237 6.24 20.17 2.10
N HIS A 238 6.00 20.29 3.41
CA HIS A 238 6.48 21.39 4.22
C HIS A 238 6.93 20.84 5.59
N ARG A 239 8.10 21.27 6.07
CA ARG A 239 8.73 20.73 7.29
C ARG A 239 7.82 20.79 8.52
N LEU A 240 7.03 21.85 8.64
CA LEU A 240 6.17 22.14 9.80
C LEU A 240 4.66 22.05 9.48
N GLY A 241 4.31 21.56 8.28
CA GLY A 241 2.95 21.58 7.77
C GLY A 241 2.41 20.20 7.44
N PRO A 242 1.09 20.11 7.16
CA PRO A 242 0.53 18.96 6.46
C PRO A 242 1.28 18.72 5.15
N MET A 243 1.43 17.46 4.78
CA MET A 243 1.88 17.08 3.46
C MET A 243 0.66 16.65 2.66
N VAL A 244 0.54 17.14 1.43
CA VAL A 244 -0.57 16.78 0.52
C VAL A 244 0.03 16.13 -0.72
N THR A 245 -0.42 14.93 -1.05
CA THR A 245 0.00 14.20 -2.25
C THR A 245 -1.20 13.94 -3.13
N PHE A 246 -1.03 14.11 -4.44
CA PHE A 246 -2.02 13.83 -5.45
C PHE A 246 -1.45 12.90 -6.53
N TRP A 247 -2.33 12.16 -7.20
CA TRP A 247 -2.04 11.50 -8.47
C TRP A 247 -3.29 11.56 -9.36
N LEU A 248 -3.07 11.41 -10.68
CA LEU A 248 -4.18 11.28 -11.63
C LEU A 248 -4.61 9.82 -11.74
N THR A 249 -5.90 9.56 -11.48
CA THR A 249 -6.56 8.28 -11.68
C THR A 249 -6.77 7.98 -13.17
N ALA A 250 -7.19 6.75 -13.50
CA ALA A 250 -7.42 6.32 -14.87
C ALA A 250 -8.47 7.17 -15.62
N ASP A 251 -9.48 7.68 -14.91
CA ASP A 251 -10.51 8.60 -15.41
C ASP A 251 -10.08 10.07 -15.38
N GLY A 252 -8.82 10.37 -15.01
CA GLY A 252 -8.26 11.72 -15.03
C GLY A 252 -8.66 12.60 -13.85
N ARG A 253 -9.24 12.03 -12.79
CA ARG A 253 -9.53 12.75 -11.53
C ARG A 253 -8.31 12.77 -10.62
N LEU A 254 -8.35 13.69 -9.65
CA LEU A 254 -7.35 13.78 -8.59
C LEU A 254 -7.79 12.96 -7.39
N ASP A 255 -7.02 11.90 -7.14
CA ASP A 255 -6.99 11.23 -5.85
C ASP A 255 -5.74 11.68 -5.09
N GLY A 256 -5.77 11.52 -3.78
CA GLY A 256 -4.66 11.96 -2.96
C GLY A 256 -4.71 11.53 -1.51
N LEU A 257 -3.73 11.98 -0.75
CA LEU A 257 -3.71 11.85 0.69
C LEU A 257 -3.14 13.09 1.36
N VAL A 258 -3.66 13.37 2.55
CA VAL A 258 -3.11 14.33 3.49
C VAL A 258 -2.41 13.54 4.60
N SER A 259 -1.18 13.89 4.95
CA SER A 259 -0.45 13.30 6.07
C SER A 259 0.30 14.35 6.89
N LYS A 260 1.04 13.93 7.93
CA LYS A 260 1.68 14.82 8.93
C LYS A 260 0.66 15.69 9.67
N VAL A 261 -0.54 15.15 9.88
CA VAL A 261 -1.64 15.83 10.56
C VAL A 261 -2.02 15.10 11.84
N THR A 262 -2.12 15.87 12.92
CA THR A 262 -2.61 15.44 14.24
C THR A 262 -3.96 16.08 14.57
N ASP A 263 -4.17 17.32 14.15
CA ASP A 263 -5.43 18.05 14.29
C ASP A 263 -6.17 18.06 12.94
N TRP A 264 -7.29 17.34 12.89
CA TRP A 264 -8.13 17.16 11.71
C TRP A 264 -9.38 18.06 11.73
N GLU A 265 -9.46 19.04 12.65
CA GLU A 265 -10.55 20.01 12.65
C GLU A 265 -10.57 20.78 11.30
N PRO A 266 -11.72 20.86 10.60
CA PRO A 266 -11.78 21.40 9.24
C PRO A 266 -11.18 22.80 9.07
N SER A 267 -11.48 23.74 9.98
CA SER A 267 -11.01 25.13 9.84
C SER A 267 -9.50 25.26 10.05
N SER A 268 -8.95 24.55 11.05
CA SER A 268 -7.53 24.42 11.36
C SER A 268 -6.78 23.76 10.21
N LEU A 269 -7.30 22.64 9.69
CA LEU A 269 -6.69 21.92 8.58
C LEU A 269 -6.65 22.77 7.30
N SER A 270 -7.76 23.42 6.95
CA SER A 270 -7.86 24.32 5.81
C SER A 270 -6.85 25.47 5.90
N SER A 271 -6.79 26.14 7.05
CA SER A 271 -5.85 27.24 7.31
C SER A 271 -4.40 26.78 7.19
N ARG A 272 -4.06 25.62 7.76
CA ARG A 272 -2.70 25.07 7.73
C ARG A 272 -2.28 24.70 6.31
N ILE A 273 -3.11 23.97 5.55
CA ILE A 273 -2.80 23.61 4.15
C ILE A 273 -2.59 24.87 3.32
N SER A 274 -3.51 25.84 3.39
CA SER A 274 -3.45 27.08 2.61
C SER A 274 -2.22 27.92 2.94
N SER A 275 -1.83 27.96 4.22
CA SER A 275 -0.66 28.72 4.68
C SER A 275 0.67 28.12 4.21
N VAL A 276 0.83 26.79 4.33
CA VAL A 276 2.10 26.14 3.96
C VAL A 276 2.21 25.83 2.47
N HIS A 277 1.08 25.69 1.77
CA HIS A 277 1.00 25.36 0.34
C HIS A 277 0.10 26.34 -0.42
N PRO A 278 0.48 27.63 -0.54
CA PRO A 278 -0.33 28.63 -1.23
C PRO A 278 -0.49 28.35 -2.74
N SER A 279 0.29 27.42 -3.29
CA SER A 279 0.15 26.96 -4.67
C SER A 279 -0.98 25.96 -4.88
N ILE A 280 -1.52 25.34 -3.82
CA ILE A 280 -2.72 24.50 -3.93
C ILE A 280 -3.94 25.43 -4.04
N PRO A 281 -4.74 25.33 -5.11
CA PRO A 281 -5.93 26.14 -5.30
C PRO A 281 -6.93 26.01 -4.15
N ALA A 282 -7.54 27.12 -3.74
CA ALA A 282 -8.47 27.16 -2.60
C ALA A 282 -9.62 26.15 -2.73
N HIS A 283 -10.22 26.02 -3.92
CA HIS A 283 -11.30 25.06 -4.17
C HIS A 283 -10.86 23.59 -3.95
N LEU A 284 -9.60 23.25 -4.22
CA LEU A 284 -9.07 21.93 -3.91
C LEU A 284 -8.86 21.77 -2.41
N VAL A 285 -8.35 22.79 -1.71
CA VAL A 285 -8.22 22.75 -0.24
C VAL A 285 -9.59 22.53 0.41
N GLU A 286 -10.62 23.27 -0.01
CA GLU A 286 -11.99 23.12 0.47
C GLU A 286 -12.52 21.70 0.22
N ALA A 287 -12.36 21.17 -0.99
CA ALA A 287 -12.82 19.83 -1.34
C ALA A 287 -12.07 18.72 -0.60
N ILE A 288 -10.76 18.86 -0.39
CA ILE A 288 -9.95 17.93 0.42
C ILE A 288 -10.48 17.92 1.86
N VAL A 289 -10.60 19.11 2.48
CA VAL A 289 -11.02 19.25 3.87
C VAL A 289 -12.43 18.72 4.08
N ALA A 290 -13.33 18.90 3.11
CA ALA A 290 -14.68 18.34 3.16
C ALA A 290 -14.69 16.80 3.24
N GLN A 291 -13.70 16.13 2.63
CA GLN A 291 -13.59 14.66 2.67
C GLN A 291 -12.83 14.14 3.90
N VAL A 292 -11.78 14.84 4.35
CA VAL A 292 -10.85 14.30 5.37
C VAL A 292 -11.01 14.92 6.76
N GLY A 293 -11.67 16.07 6.87
CA GLY A 293 -11.88 16.79 8.13
C GLY A 293 -12.76 16.02 9.12
N GLU A 294 -12.45 16.10 10.41
CA GLU A 294 -13.23 15.48 11.49
C GLU A 294 -14.25 16.47 12.04
N GLN A 295 -15.54 16.14 11.92
CA GLN A 295 -16.59 17.00 12.46
C GLN A 295 -16.70 16.84 13.98
N PRO A 296 -16.88 17.94 14.74
CA PRO A 296 -17.12 17.86 16.18
C PRO A 296 -18.36 17.03 16.49
N GLY A 297 -18.22 16.01 17.33
CA GLY A 297 -19.34 15.15 17.78
C GLY A 297 -19.59 13.89 16.94
N SER A 298 -18.77 13.59 15.93
CA SER A 298 -18.91 12.36 15.13
C SER A 298 -18.58 11.06 15.87
N GLY A 299 -18.24 11.11 17.16
CA GLY A 299 -18.35 10.01 18.13
C GLY A 299 -17.66 8.68 17.79
N ALA A 300 -16.87 8.63 16.73
CA ALA A 300 -16.33 7.39 16.24
C ALA A 300 -15.00 7.12 16.95
N GLU A 301 -15.12 6.68 18.20
CA GLU A 301 -14.05 5.95 18.87
C GLU A 301 -13.90 4.59 18.20
N GLY A 302 -12.96 4.47 17.27
CA GLY A 302 -12.69 3.23 16.56
C GLY A 302 -11.59 3.36 15.52
N ALA A 303 -10.92 2.23 15.22
CA ALA A 303 -9.82 2.15 14.23
C ALA A 303 -10.22 2.53 12.79
N GLU A 304 -11.51 2.72 12.51
CA GLU A 304 -12.05 3.11 11.20
C GLU A 304 -12.32 4.61 11.05
N ALA A 305 -12.41 5.36 12.14
CA ALA A 305 -12.65 6.81 12.09
C ALA A 305 -11.37 7.65 12.19
N GLY A 306 -10.35 7.07 12.83
CA GLY A 306 -9.02 7.64 12.89
C GLY A 306 -8.21 7.20 11.69
N GLY A 307 -7.85 8.13 10.80
CA GLY A 307 -7.03 7.85 9.61
C GLY A 307 -5.83 6.93 9.87
N SER A 308 -5.34 6.29 8.81
CA SER A 308 -4.28 5.30 8.91
C SER A 308 -3.00 5.90 9.53
N ARG A 309 -2.34 5.13 10.41
CA ARG A 309 -1.13 5.60 11.11
C ARG A 309 -0.01 5.91 10.11
N PHE A 310 0.60 7.06 10.25
CA PHE A 310 1.78 7.47 9.49
C PHE A 310 3.03 7.20 10.32
N GLY A 311 4.13 6.75 9.71
CA GLY A 311 5.43 6.72 10.38
C GLY A 311 5.53 5.78 11.59
N ARG A 312 5.44 4.48 11.37
CA ARG A 312 5.82 3.41 12.30
C ARG A 312 7.00 2.64 11.73
N ILE A 313 8.07 2.54 12.52
CA ILE A 313 9.27 1.74 12.22
C ILE A 313 9.41 0.70 13.32
N LEU A 314 9.44 -0.57 12.91
CA LEU A 314 9.63 -1.71 13.80
C LEU A 314 10.66 -2.65 13.21
N THR A 315 11.55 -3.18 14.04
CA THR A 315 12.51 -4.21 13.68
C THR A 315 12.15 -5.53 14.34
N CYS A 316 12.52 -6.63 13.69
CA CYS A 316 12.44 -7.98 14.23
C CYS A 316 13.87 -8.52 14.38
N SER A 317 14.14 -9.30 15.43
CA SER A 317 15.45 -9.93 15.64
C SER A 317 15.77 -11.01 14.59
N ALA A 318 14.74 -11.55 13.94
CA ALA A 318 14.82 -12.44 12.80
C ALA A 318 13.62 -12.20 11.87
N LEU A 319 13.72 -12.60 10.61
CA LEU A 319 12.61 -12.56 9.64
C LEU A 319 11.92 -13.92 9.47
N HIS A 320 12.33 -14.91 10.26
CA HIS A 320 11.82 -16.27 10.18
C HIS A 320 11.79 -16.92 11.56
N GLY A 321 11.02 -18.00 11.65
CA GLY A 321 10.96 -18.93 12.77
C GLY A 321 10.78 -20.36 12.22
N PRO A 322 10.50 -21.34 13.09
CA PRO A 322 10.24 -22.71 12.67
C PRO A 322 9.06 -22.75 11.68
N ARG A 323 9.33 -23.12 10.41
CA ARG A 323 8.31 -23.24 9.34
C ARG A 323 7.46 -21.98 9.13
N CYS A 324 7.99 -20.81 9.46
CA CYS A 324 7.30 -19.53 9.33
C CYS A 324 8.27 -18.45 8.88
N VAL A 325 7.87 -17.59 7.96
CA VAL A 325 8.64 -16.42 7.51
C VAL A 325 7.75 -15.17 7.46
N LEU A 326 8.33 -14.01 7.73
CA LEU A 326 7.67 -12.71 7.58
C LEU A 326 8.14 -12.05 6.29
N LEU A 327 7.24 -11.37 5.59
CA LEU A 327 7.53 -10.68 4.32
C LEU A 327 6.86 -9.29 4.28
N GLY A 328 7.50 -8.36 3.57
CA GLY A 328 7.01 -6.99 3.41
C GLY A 328 6.85 -6.27 4.75
N ASP A 329 5.79 -5.49 4.90
CA ASP A 329 5.53 -4.73 6.14
C ASP A 329 5.29 -5.60 7.38
N ALA A 330 5.04 -6.91 7.21
CA ALA A 330 4.98 -7.84 8.33
C ALA A 330 6.37 -8.08 8.95
N ALA A 331 7.41 -8.15 8.12
CA ALA A 331 8.80 -8.31 8.53
C ALA A 331 9.39 -7.00 9.05
N HIS A 332 9.22 -5.94 8.26
CA HIS A 332 9.80 -4.64 8.54
C HIS A 332 8.88 -3.55 8.01
N PRO A 333 7.89 -3.10 8.81
CA PRO A 333 7.08 -1.97 8.39
C PRO A 333 7.98 -0.73 8.33
N VAL A 334 8.29 -0.31 7.11
CA VAL A 334 8.86 1.01 6.84
C VAL A 334 7.74 1.84 6.25
N THR A 335 6.84 2.30 7.12
CA THR A 335 5.99 3.42 6.71
C THR A 335 6.87 4.65 6.75
N GLY A 336 7.52 4.93 5.62
CA GLY A 336 8.46 6.05 5.52
C GLY A 336 7.79 7.37 5.86
N HIS A 337 8.60 8.42 6.00
CA HIS A 337 8.15 9.81 5.94
C HIS A 337 7.67 10.20 4.50
N LEU A 338 7.20 9.21 3.73
CA LEU A 338 7.27 8.92 2.29
C LEU A 338 8.59 8.31 1.76
N GLY A 339 8.47 7.03 1.34
CA GLY A 339 9.13 6.44 0.16
C GLY A 339 10.50 6.93 -0.29
N GLN A 340 11.55 6.41 0.35
CA GLN A 340 12.58 5.74 -0.44
C GLN A 340 12.69 4.32 0.07
N ALA A 341 12.46 3.35 -0.83
CA ALA A 341 13.04 2.02 -0.71
C ALA A 341 14.56 2.06 -0.96
N GLU A 342 15.25 3.09 -0.45
CA GLU A 342 16.71 3.20 -0.31
C GLU A 342 17.05 3.11 1.18
N GLY A 343 16.57 2.05 1.82
CA GLY A 343 17.10 1.58 3.10
C GLY A 343 18.19 0.56 2.81
N PHE A 344 19.44 1.02 2.85
CA PHE A 344 20.68 0.26 2.77
C PHE A 344 20.61 -1.09 3.50
N LEU A 345 20.79 -2.19 2.76
CA LEU A 345 21.48 -3.36 3.29
C LEU A 345 22.99 -3.07 3.19
N SER A 346 23.53 -2.34 4.16
CA SER A 346 24.94 -2.52 4.52
C SER A 346 24.97 -3.49 5.70
N CYS A 347 24.90 -4.79 5.40
CA CYS A 347 25.62 -5.75 6.22
C CYS A 347 27.11 -5.49 5.99
N SER A 348 27.67 -4.50 6.69
CA SER A 348 29.11 -4.45 6.88
C SER A 348 29.45 -5.59 7.84
N GLY A 349 29.95 -6.68 7.26
CA GLY A 349 30.62 -7.71 8.02
C GLY A 349 31.84 -7.14 8.73
N SER A 350 31.90 -7.42 10.03
CA SER A 350 33.09 -7.67 10.84
C SER A 350 32.63 -7.97 12.25
#